data_AF-A0A921FAC8-F1
#
_entry.id   AF-A0A921FAC8-F1
#
_cell.length_a   1.000
_cell.length_b   1.000
_cell.length_c   1.000
_cell.angle_alpha   90.00
_cell.angle_beta   90.00
_cell.angle_gamma   90.00
#
_symmetry.space_group_name_H-M   'P 1'
#
loop_
_entity.id
_entity.type
_entity.pdbx_description
1 polymer ?
#
loop_
_entity_poly.entity_id
_entity_poly.type
_entity_poly.pdbx_seq_one_letter_code
_entity_poly.pdbx_strand_id
1 'polypeptide(L)'
;MNFGAAIVYIALFVLTIYNVRRNYHLMKLRSKAKIREPERLSQDEQGKLKGYTADKRKWSILSQLFFFISVFIAFKGTLAQLAFFMDLYTVSIISINNIDIDIIKLLGEPAS
;
A
#
# COMPACT_ATOMS: atom_id res chain seq x y z
N MET A 1 -12.92 22.62 -19.47
CA MET A 1 -12.47 21.65 -18.43
C MET A 1 -11.11 21.12 -18.87
N ASN A 2 -10.07 21.22 -18.03
CA ASN A 2 -8.71 20.84 -18.43
C ASN A 2 -8.60 19.31 -18.47
N PHE A 3 -8.42 18.72 -19.66
CA PHE A 3 -8.50 17.27 -19.89
C PHE A 3 -7.56 16.47 -18.99
N GLY A 4 -6.34 16.99 -18.75
CA GLY A 4 -5.38 16.36 -17.84
C GLY A 4 -5.86 16.31 -16.39
N ALA A 5 -6.53 17.36 -15.90
CA ALA A 5 -7.09 17.37 -14.55
C ALA A 5 -8.24 16.36 -14.40
N ALA A 6 -9.05 16.16 -15.44
CA ALA A 6 -10.12 15.17 -15.43
C ALA A 6 -9.58 13.74 -15.27
N ILE A 7 -8.48 13.40 -15.97
CA ILE A 7 -7.81 12.10 -15.83
C ILE A 7 -7.34 11.86 -14.41
N VAL A 8 -6.69 12.86 -13.79
CA VAL A 8 -6.20 12.77 -12.40
C VAL A 8 -7.35 12.54 -11.43
N TYR A 9 -8.48 13.25 -11.58
CA TYR A 9 -9.62 13.04 -10.70
C TYR A 9 -10.28 11.66 -10.87
N ILE A 10 -10.37 11.16 -12.10
CA ILE A 10 -10.87 9.81 -12.38
C ILE A 10 -9.93 8.76 -11.77
N ALA A 11 -8.62 8.94 -11.93
CA ALA A 11 -7.62 8.06 -11.32
C ALA A 11 -7.78 8.01 -9.80
N LEU A 12 -7.91 9.17 -9.14
CA LEU A 12 -8.11 9.25 -7.70
C LEU A 12 -9.37 8.52 -7.23
N PHE A 13 -10.47 8.69 -7.96
CA PHE A 13 -11.71 7.99 -7.65
C PHE A 13 -11.54 6.46 -7.74
N VAL A 14 -10.97 5.97 -8.85
CA VAL A 14 -10.73 4.53 -9.06
C VAL A 14 -9.76 3.97 -8.03
N LEU A 15 -8.65 4.65 -7.77
CA LEU A 15 -7.63 4.25 -6.81
C LEU A 15 -8.18 4.23 -5.38
N THR A 16 -9.02 5.19 -5.01
CA THR A 16 -9.66 5.22 -3.69
C THR A 16 -10.56 3.99 -3.49
N ILE A 17 -11.42 3.68 -4.46
CA ILE A 17 -12.29 2.49 -4.41
C ILE A 17 -11.44 1.22 -4.32
N TYR A 18 -10.41 1.11 -5.15
CA TYR A 18 -9.52 -0.04 -5.14
C TYR A 18 -8.82 -0.19 -3.79
N ASN A 19 -8.28 0.90 -3.23
CA ASN A 19 -7.59 0.90 -1.96
C ASN A 19 -8.51 0.47 -0.81
N VAL A 20 -9.74 0.98 -0.76
CA VAL A 20 -10.75 0.56 0.24
C VAL A 20 -11.04 -0.94 0.14
N ARG A 21 -11.29 -1.44 -1.08
CA ARG A 21 -11.51 -2.88 -1.30
C ARG A 21 -10.31 -3.73 -0.87
N ARG A 22 -9.10 -3.27 -1.18
CA ARG A 22 -7.87 -3.98 -0.83
C ARG A 22 -7.62 -4.00 0.68
N ASN A 23 -7.87 -2.89 1.35
CA ASN A 23 -7.76 -2.80 2.81
C ASN A 23 -8.77 -3.72 3.50
N TYR A 24 -10.02 -3.75 3.02
CA TYR A 24 -11.02 -4.71 3.50
C TYR A 24 -10.58 -6.16 3.33
N HIS A 25 -10.00 -6.50 2.18
CA HIS A 25 -9.46 -7.85 1.94
C HIS A 25 -8.31 -8.19 2.91
N LEU A 26 -7.38 -7.26 3.13
CA LEU A 26 -6.29 -7.41 4.11
C LEU A 26 -6.84 -7.64 5.53
N MET A 27 -7.83 -6.85 5.97
CA MET A 27 -8.46 -7.02 7.28
C MET A 27 -9.10 -8.41 7.43
N LYS A 28 -9.77 -8.89 6.37
CA LYS A 28 -10.39 -10.23 6.34
C LYS A 28 -9.35 -11.35 6.38
N LEU A 29 -8.18 -11.16 5.77
CA LEU A 29 -7.08 -12.12 5.85
C LEU A 29 -6.47 -12.14 7.25
N ARG A 30 -6.21 -10.96 7.84
CA ARG A 30 -5.69 -10.86 9.21
C ARG A 30 -6.61 -11.50 10.25
N SER A 31 -7.93 -11.37 10.09
CA SER A 31 -8.88 -11.95 11.03
C SER A 31 -9.01 -13.47 10.95
N LYS A 32 -8.59 -14.08 9.83
CA LYS A 32 -8.69 -15.52 9.59
C LYS A 32 -7.36 -16.26 9.67
N ALA A 33 -6.24 -15.57 9.58
CA ALA A 33 -4.92 -16.18 9.55
C ALA A 33 -4.53 -16.74 10.92
N LYS A 34 -4.24 -18.05 10.99
CA LYS A 34 -3.39 -18.62 12.05
C LYS A 34 -1.94 -18.37 11.66
N ILE A 35 -1.40 -17.26 12.13
CA ILE A 35 -0.06 -16.78 11.77
C ILE A 35 0.98 -17.64 12.50
N ARG A 36 1.89 -18.27 11.74
CA ARG A 36 3.07 -18.95 12.32
C ARG A 36 4.00 -17.92 12.96
N GLU A 37 4.58 -18.27 14.10
CA GLU A 37 5.65 -17.47 14.70
C GLU A 37 6.85 -17.42 13.73
N PRO A 38 7.53 -16.27 13.59
CA PRO A 38 8.66 -16.12 12.67
C PRO A 38 9.77 -17.14 12.90
N GLU A 39 9.92 -17.61 14.12
CA GLU A 39 10.92 -18.62 14.54
C GLU A 39 10.67 -20.00 13.94
N ARG A 40 9.43 -20.27 13.49
CA ARG A 40 9.05 -21.54 12.86
C ARG A 40 9.25 -21.53 11.35
N LEU A 41 9.73 -20.42 10.78
CA LEU A 41 9.99 -20.28 9.34
C LEU A 41 11.35 -20.88 8.98
N SER A 42 11.42 -21.57 7.85
CA SER A 42 12.67 -22.02 7.24
C SER A 42 13.57 -20.84 6.85
N GLN A 43 14.85 -21.10 6.60
CA GLN A 43 15.80 -20.04 6.19
C GLN A 43 15.37 -19.34 4.88
N ASP A 44 14.74 -20.05 3.94
CA ASP A 44 14.21 -19.46 2.70
C ASP A 44 13.01 -18.54 2.98
N GLU A 45 12.06 -18.99 3.81
CA GLU A 45 10.90 -18.19 4.23
C GLU A 45 11.35 -16.92 4.98
N GLN A 46 12.37 -17.02 5.84
CA GLN A 46 12.95 -15.86 6.52
C GLN A 46 13.60 -14.87 5.54
N GLY A 47 14.29 -15.39 4.51
CA GLY A 47 14.86 -14.58 3.43
C GLY A 47 13.79 -13.79 2.67
N LYS A 48 12.69 -14.46 2.30
CA LYS A 48 11.53 -13.84 1.65
C LYS A 48 10.89 -12.76 2.52
N LEU A 49 10.68 -13.06 3.81
CA LEU A 49 10.10 -12.10 4.77
C LEU A 49 10.96 -10.84 4.91
N LYS A 50 12.29 -10.99 4.93
CA LYS A 50 13.22 -9.85 4.96
C LYS A 50 13.12 -9.01 3.69
N GLY A 51 12.99 -9.64 2.52
CA GLY A 51 12.73 -8.97 1.25
C GLY A 51 11.45 -8.13 1.28
N TYR A 52 10.34 -8.74 1.70
CA TYR A 52 9.05 -8.05 1.84
C TYR A 52 9.13 -6.87 2.81
N THR A 53 9.81 -7.02 3.94
CA THR A 53 9.99 -5.95 4.92
C THR A 53 10.79 -4.77 4.35
N ALA A 54 11.85 -5.07 3.59
CA ALA A 54 12.67 -4.05 2.94
C ALA A 54 11.86 -3.26 1.90
N ASP A 55 11.08 -3.95 1.06
CA ASP A 55 10.25 -3.30 0.05
C ASP A 55 9.09 -2.51 0.66
N LYS A 56 8.46 -3.04 1.72
CA LYS A 56 7.46 -2.31 2.50
C LYS A 56 8.02 -1.00 3.04
N ARG A 57 9.26 -1.03 3.54
CA ARG A 57 9.93 0.18 4.06
C ARG A 57 10.11 1.24 2.97
N LYS A 58 10.53 0.86 1.76
CA LYS A 58 10.67 1.80 0.63
C LYS A 58 9.34 2.49 0.32
N TRP A 59 8.26 1.70 0.19
CA TRP A 59 6.93 2.24 -0.08
C TRP A 59 6.38 3.10 1.06
N SER A 60 6.69 2.74 2.32
CA SER A 60 6.30 3.54 3.48
C SER A 60 6.99 4.91 3.53
N ILE A 61 8.25 5.00 3.10
CA ILE A 61 8.95 6.29 2.99
C ILE A 61 8.32 7.12 1.89
N LEU A 62 8.03 6.50 0.74
CA LEU A 62 7.40 7.17 -0.40
C LEU A 62 5.99 7.69 -0.06
N SER A 63 5.19 6.89 0.65
CA SER A 63 3.84 7.32 1.07
C SER A 63 3.89 8.50 2.03
N GLN A 64 4.83 8.50 2.99
CA GLN A 64 5.02 9.64 3.89
C GLN A 64 5.43 10.90 3.11
N LEU A 65 6.37 10.78 2.18
CA LEU A 65 6.80 11.89 1.34
C LEU A 65 5.64 12.48 0.54
N PHE A 66 4.89 11.64 -0.18
CA PHE A 66 3.74 12.11 -0.97
C PHE A 66 2.64 12.69 -0.11
N PHE A 67 2.39 12.15 1.09
CA PHE A 67 1.45 12.72 2.02
C PHE A 67 1.85 14.14 2.44
N PHE A 68 3.10 14.36 2.85
CA PHE A 68 3.57 15.69 3.23
C PHE A 68 3.53 16.68 2.05
N ILE A 69 3.85 16.23 0.85
CA ILE A 69 3.71 17.06 -0.36
C ILE A 69 2.24 17.40 -0.60
N SER A 70 1.31 16.43 -0.49
CA SER A 70 -0.13 16.69 -0.59
C SER A 70 -0.60 17.72 0.42
N VAL A 71 -0.15 17.62 1.68
CA VAL A 71 -0.47 18.60 2.73
C VAL A 71 0.05 19.99 2.33
N PHE A 72 1.30 20.10 1.86
CA PHE A 72 1.86 21.37 1.41
C PHE A 72 1.07 21.96 0.22
N ILE A 73 0.74 21.14 -0.77
CA ILE A 73 -0.01 21.53 -1.97
C ILE A 73 -1.45 21.91 -1.63
N ALA A 74 -2.07 21.33 -0.60
CA ALA A 74 -3.41 21.70 -0.16
C ALA A 74 -3.52 23.19 0.24
N PHE A 75 -2.43 23.80 0.72
CA PHE A 75 -2.40 25.22 1.10
C PHE A 75 -1.98 26.16 -0.02
N LYS A 76 -1.23 25.69 -1.03
CA LYS A 76 -0.51 26.56 -1.98
C LYS A 76 -0.67 26.20 -3.44
N GLY A 77 -1.17 25.01 -3.76
CA GLY A 77 -1.27 24.51 -5.12
C GLY A 77 -2.71 24.40 -5.62
N THR A 78 -2.84 23.82 -6.81
CA THR A 78 -4.13 23.58 -7.46
C THR A 78 -4.75 22.27 -6.99
N LEU A 79 -6.08 22.17 -7.09
CA LEU A 79 -6.81 20.92 -6.84
C LEU A 79 -6.30 19.75 -7.68
N ALA A 80 -5.89 19.99 -8.93
CA ALA A 80 -5.35 18.96 -9.81
C ALA A 80 -3.97 18.45 -9.33
N GLN A 81 -3.09 19.35 -8.87
CA GLN A 81 -1.82 18.96 -8.26
C GLN A 81 -2.03 18.20 -6.96
N LEU A 82 -2.98 18.64 -6.12
CA LEU A 82 -3.32 17.95 -4.89
C LEU A 82 -3.78 16.53 -5.19
N ALA A 83 -4.72 16.37 -6.11
CA ALA A 83 -5.24 15.07 -6.52
C ALA A 83 -4.13 14.15 -7.06
N PHE A 84 -3.19 14.69 -7.85
CA PHE A 84 -2.05 13.92 -8.36
C PHE A 84 -1.15 13.37 -7.24
N PHE A 85 -0.80 14.17 -6.24
CA PHE A 85 -0.01 13.67 -5.11
C PHE A 85 -0.80 12.70 -4.22
N MET A 86 -2.12 12.89 -4.12
CA MET A 86 -3.01 11.93 -3.46
C MET A 86 -3.10 10.60 -4.22
N ASP A 87 -3.01 10.59 -5.56
CA ASP A 87 -2.89 9.37 -6.36
C ASP A 87 -1.59 8.61 -6.02
N LEU A 88 -0.45 9.31 -6.04
CA LEU A 88 0.85 8.72 -5.72
C LEU A 88 0.90 8.16 -4.29
N TYR A 89 0.32 8.89 -3.34
CA TYR A 89 0.11 8.41 -1.99
C TYR A 89 -0.74 7.13 -1.97
N THR A 90 -1.88 7.14 -2.66
CA THR A 90 -2.82 6.00 -2.68
C THR A 90 -2.18 4.76 -3.31
N VAL A 91 -1.44 4.92 -4.41
CA VAL A 91 -0.66 3.83 -5.04
C VAL A 91 0.36 3.26 -4.05
N SER A 92 1.06 4.12 -3.30
CA SER A 92 2.03 3.66 -2.31
C SER A 92 1.37 2.85 -1.18
N ILE A 93 0.20 3.28 -0.70
CA ILE A 93 -0.58 2.54 0.30
C ILE A 93 -1.06 1.19 -0.26
N ILE A 94 -1.52 1.16 -1.51
CA ILE A 94 -1.90 -0.08 -2.19
C ILE A 94 -0.73 -1.06 -2.24
N SER A 95 0.46 -0.59 -2.61
CA SER A 95 1.68 -1.42 -2.65
C SER A 95 2.01 -2.00 -1.27
N ILE A 96 1.93 -1.18 -0.21
CA ILE A 96 2.12 -1.64 1.18
C ILE A 96 1.09 -2.72 1.55
N ASN A 97 -0.19 -2.51 1.21
CA ASN A 97 -1.25 -3.47 1.49
C ASN A 97 -1.07 -4.79 0.74
N ASN A 98 -0.56 -4.76 -0.49
CA ASN A 98 -0.24 -5.98 -1.24
C ASN A 98 0.90 -6.76 -0.58
N ILE A 99 1.97 -6.07 -0.17
CA ILE A 99 3.09 -6.70 0.54
C ILE A 99 2.61 -7.30 1.87
N ASP A 100 1.75 -6.61 2.62
CA ASP A 100 1.18 -7.14 3.86
C ASP A 100 0.36 -8.42 3.62
N ILE A 101 -0.31 -8.52 2.47
CA ILE A 101 -1.04 -9.73 2.11
C ILE A 101 -0.10 -10.87 1.75
N ASP A 102 0.98 -10.59 1.04
CA ASP A 102 1.99 -11.59 0.70
C ASP A 102 2.73 -12.10 1.95
N ILE A 103 3.01 -11.21 2.92
CA ILE A 103 3.52 -11.59 4.24
C ILE A 103 2.52 -12.51 4.96
N ILE A 104 1.23 -12.16 5.01
CA ILE A 104 0.23 -12.99 5.69
C ILE A 104 0.09 -14.36 5.04
N LYS A 105 0.17 -14.44 3.71
CA LYS A 105 0.14 -15.72 2.99
C LYS A 105 1.36 -16.57 3.33
N LEU A 106 2.56 -15.99 3.26
CA LEU A 106 3.80 -16.67 3.64
C LEU A 106 3.73 -17.23 5.07
N LEU A 107 3.24 -16.44 6.02
CA LEU A 107 3.10 -16.86 7.42
C LEU A 107 1.94 -17.84 7.67
N GLY A 108 1.00 -17.95 6.74
CA GLY A 108 -0.17 -18.83 6.80
C GLY A 108 0.01 -20.16 6.06
N GLU A 109 1.08 -20.32 5.29
CA GLU A 109 1.39 -21.59 4.62
C GLU A 109 1.82 -22.65 5.66
N PRO A 110 1.33 -23.90 5.54
CA PRO A 110 1.78 -24.99 6.41
C PRO A 110 3.28 -25.22 6.21
N ALA A 111 3.99 -25.55 7.29
CA ALA A 111 5.42 -25.82 7.22
C ALA A 111 5.70 -26.96 6.23
N SER A 112 6.50 -26.68 5.20
CA SER A 112 6.97 -27.65 4.22
C SER A 112 8.08 -28.53 4.78
#